data_AF-A0A3P7K9Y0-F1
#
_entry.id   AF-A0A3P7K9Y0-F1
#
_cell.length_a   1.000
_cell.length_b   1.000
_cell.length_c   1.000
_cell.angle_alpha   90.00
_cell.angle_beta   90.00
_cell.angle_gamma   90.00
#
_symmetry.space_group_name_H-M   'P 1'
#
loop_
_entity.id
_entity.type
_entity.pdbx_description
1 polymer ?
#
loop_
_entity_poly.entity_id
_entity_poly.type
_entity_poly.pdbx_seq_one_letter_code
_entity_poly.pdbx_strand_id
1 'polypeptide(L)'
;MFGRFSCSAHHTFATAGRVLTPWGIALLHVSTGLQLSRPNRLSKYEGALSLLAFVSMLFLTFISVVPEGIAAQLELIQKDEIEGEQYIMLIHTYRCLSRESTMGVTKIAFEFVLPLLLCTLMQIWMRVVKNLNFQSVISRSLLTILLIHFVCYILHYIPVAGRDFLQSLMPSELNLRQILPFLASTVVWYPLSQLSAALCRSTLDKTNGDRLHVCAIGRTTELERSQLMGSEVVL
;
A
#
# COMPACT_ATOMS: atom_id res chain seq x y z
N MET A 1 -18.53 -25.03 9.35
CA MET A 1 -17.50 -25.40 10.34
C MET A 1 -16.20 -24.74 9.94
N PHE A 2 -15.65 -23.85 10.77
CA PHE A 2 -14.33 -23.25 10.54
C PHE A 2 -13.29 -24.10 11.29
N GLY A 3 -12.36 -24.70 10.54
CA GLY A 3 -11.33 -25.59 11.10
C GLY A 3 -10.01 -24.85 11.39
N ARG A 4 -8.98 -25.62 11.77
CA ARG A 4 -7.61 -25.10 11.99
C ARG A 4 -7.08 -24.30 10.79
N PHE A 5 -7.37 -24.76 9.58
CA PHE A 5 -7.01 -24.06 8.34
C PHE A 5 -7.68 -22.68 8.23
N SER A 6 -8.95 -22.56 8.63
CA SER A 6 -9.66 -21.27 8.61
C SER A 6 -9.08 -20.28 9.63
N CYS A 7 -8.67 -20.76 10.80
CA CYS A 7 -7.98 -19.94 11.80
C CYS A 7 -6.60 -19.46 11.32
N SER A 8 -5.80 -20.37 10.76
CA SER A 8 -4.50 -20.02 10.17
C SER A 8 -4.64 -19.05 9.00
N ALA A 9 -5.59 -19.29 8.10
CA ALA A 9 -5.89 -18.38 6.99
C ALA A 9 -6.32 -17.00 7.49
N HIS A 10 -7.20 -16.93 8.51
CA HIS A 10 -7.63 -15.67 9.09
C HIS A 10 -6.46 -14.84 9.61
N HIS A 11 -5.55 -15.44 10.40
CA HIS A 11 -4.35 -14.75 10.87
C HIS A 11 -3.42 -14.34 9.74
N THR A 12 -3.21 -15.22 8.75
CA THR A 12 -2.40 -14.93 7.57
C THR A 12 -2.92 -13.71 6.82
N PHE A 13 -4.23 -13.66 6.54
CA PHE A 13 -4.84 -12.52 5.83
C PHE A 13 -4.87 -11.24 6.67
N ALA A 14 -5.15 -11.34 7.97
CA ALA A 14 -5.11 -10.20 8.88
C ALA A 14 -3.70 -9.59 8.96
N THR A 15 -2.67 -10.41 9.03
CA THR A 15 -1.27 -9.98 9.08
C THR A 15 -0.80 -9.48 7.72
N ALA A 16 -1.21 -10.12 6.63
CA ALA A 16 -0.97 -9.61 5.28
C ALA A 16 -1.54 -8.20 5.09
N GLY A 17 -2.79 -7.95 5.50
CA GLY A 17 -3.40 -6.63 5.43
C GLY A 17 -2.67 -5.60 6.30
N ARG A 18 -2.21 -6.00 7.49
CA ARG A 18 -1.46 -5.13 8.41
C ARG A 18 -0.06 -4.77 7.90
N VAL A 19 0.66 -5.71 7.29
CA VAL A 19 2.05 -5.50 6.89
C VAL A 19 2.14 -5.06 5.43
N LEU A 20 1.50 -5.78 4.51
CA LEU A 20 1.69 -5.54 3.08
C LEU A 20 1.04 -4.23 2.62
N THR A 21 -0.11 -3.85 3.18
CA THR A 21 -0.80 -2.64 2.75
C THR A 21 0.01 -1.36 3.02
N PRO A 22 0.49 -1.06 4.25
CA PRO A 22 1.25 0.17 4.49
C PRO A 22 2.58 0.19 3.73
N TRP A 23 3.27 -0.94 3.60
CA TRP A 23 4.49 -1.04 2.79
C TRP A 23 4.21 -0.86 1.29
N GLY A 24 3.10 -1.39 0.79
CA GLY A 24 2.63 -1.16 -0.58
C GLY A 24 2.34 0.31 -0.85
N ILE A 25 1.68 1.00 0.09
CA ILE A 25 1.45 2.45 0.01
C ILE A 25 2.78 3.21 -0.01
N ALA A 26 3.76 2.80 0.80
CA ALA A 26 5.07 3.44 0.83
C ALA A 26 5.84 3.26 -0.48
N LEU A 27 5.86 2.04 -1.05
CA LEU A 27 6.43 1.77 -2.37
C LEU A 27 5.72 2.57 -3.47
N LEU A 28 4.41 2.74 -3.38
CA LEU A 28 3.63 3.58 -4.29
C LEU A 28 4.06 5.06 -4.23
N HIS A 29 4.33 5.59 -3.03
CA HIS A 29 4.86 6.96 -2.88
C HIS A 29 6.27 7.08 -3.46
N VAL A 30 7.16 6.12 -3.19
CA VAL A 30 8.54 6.12 -3.70
C VAL A 30 8.56 6.05 -5.23
N SER A 31 7.82 5.10 -5.80
CA SER A 31 7.74 4.93 -7.26
C SER A 31 7.15 6.16 -7.95
N THR A 32 6.05 6.70 -7.42
CA THR A 32 5.44 7.93 -7.96
C THR A 32 6.39 9.12 -7.86
N GLY A 33 7.06 9.29 -6.72
CA GLY A 33 8.03 10.37 -6.55
C GLY A 33 9.20 10.26 -7.52
N LEU A 34 9.76 9.06 -7.70
CA LEU A 34 10.85 8.82 -8.64
C LEU A 34 10.42 9.08 -10.09
N GLN A 35 9.21 8.68 -10.47
CA GLN A 35 8.65 8.95 -11.80
C GLN A 35 8.43 10.44 -12.05
N LEU A 36 8.02 11.20 -11.02
CA LEU A 36 7.80 12.63 -11.13
C LEU A 36 9.11 13.43 -11.20
N SER A 37 10.11 13.04 -10.41
CA SER A 37 11.38 13.78 -10.30
C SER A 37 12.36 13.56 -11.46
N ARG A 38 12.15 12.53 -12.31
CA ARG A 38 13.03 12.27 -13.46
C ARG A 38 12.47 12.88 -14.76
N PRO A 39 13.25 13.70 -15.47
CA PRO A 39 12.84 14.29 -16.75
C PRO A 39 12.92 13.29 -17.92
N ASN A 40 13.89 12.37 -17.92
CA ASN A 40 14.11 11.44 -19.04
C ASN A 40 13.52 10.05 -18.82
N ARG A 41 12.86 9.54 -19.86
CA ARG A 41 12.22 8.23 -19.89
C ARG A 41 13.26 7.13 -20.15
N LEU A 42 13.66 6.42 -19.10
CA LEU A 42 14.40 5.16 -19.26
C LEU A 42 13.49 4.01 -18.80
N SER A 43 12.68 3.48 -19.73
CA SER A 43 11.71 2.42 -19.45
C SER A 43 12.33 1.18 -18.78
N LYS A 44 13.63 0.92 -19.03
CA LYS A 44 14.38 -0.18 -18.40
C LYS A 44 14.46 -0.04 -16.88
N TYR A 45 14.65 1.17 -16.34
CA TYR A 45 14.73 1.37 -14.89
C TYR A 45 13.34 1.37 -14.23
N GLU A 46 12.29 1.77 -14.94
CA GLU A 46 10.92 1.68 -14.42
C GLU A 46 10.50 0.21 -14.23
N GLY A 47 10.79 -0.65 -15.22
CA GLY A 47 10.57 -2.08 -15.11
C GLY A 47 11.39 -2.73 -13.99
N ALA A 48 12.67 -2.35 -13.86
CA ALA A 48 13.52 -2.82 -12.77
C ALA A 48 13.03 -2.38 -11.39
N LEU A 49 12.55 -1.14 -11.25
CA LEU A 49 12.01 -0.62 -9.99
C LEU A 49 10.71 -1.35 -9.61
N SER A 50 9.83 -1.61 -10.59
CA SER A 50 8.61 -2.39 -10.37
C SER A 50 8.91 -3.83 -9.96
N LEU A 51 9.90 -4.46 -10.59
CA LEU A 51 10.34 -5.80 -10.22
C LEU A 51 10.94 -5.83 -8.81
N LEU A 52 11.79 -4.86 -8.47
CA LEU A 52 12.36 -4.72 -7.13
C LEU A 52 11.28 -4.53 -6.07
N ALA A 53 10.29 -3.67 -6.33
CA ALA A 53 9.15 -3.48 -5.45
C ALA A 53 8.37 -4.80 -5.25
N PHE A 54 8.14 -5.56 -6.32
CA PHE A 54 7.46 -6.86 -6.25
C PHE A 54 8.27 -7.88 -5.42
N VAL A 55 9.57 -8.00 -5.67
CA VAL A 55 10.46 -8.90 -4.90
C VAL A 55 10.51 -8.50 -3.42
N SER A 56 10.57 -7.19 -3.12
CA SER A 56 10.54 -6.68 -1.75
C SER A 56 9.22 -7.06 -1.04
N MET A 57 8.07 -6.95 -1.72
CA MET A 57 6.77 -7.34 -1.18
C MET A 57 6.66 -8.85 -0.94
N LEU A 58 7.21 -9.68 -1.83
CA LEU A 58 7.28 -11.13 -1.60
C LEU A 58 8.14 -11.46 -0.38
N PHE A 59 9.31 -10.82 -0.26
CA PHE A 59 10.20 -11.02 0.89
C PHE A 59 9.53 -10.64 2.22
N LEU A 60 8.81 -9.51 2.26
CA LEU A 60 8.00 -9.12 3.42
C LEU A 60 6.92 -10.16 3.76
N THR A 61 6.29 -10.75 2.74
CA THR A 61 5.30 -11.80 2.93
C THR A 61 5.93 -13.04 3.58
N PHE A 62 7.08 -13.48 3.10
CA PHE A 62 7.77 -14.65 3.64
C PHE A 62 8.27 -14.47 5.08
N ILE A 63 8.77 -13.28 5.42
CA ILE A 63 9.37 -13.04 6.74
C ILE A 63 8.35 -12.65 7.80
N SER A 64 7.28 -11.95 7.42
CA SER A 64 6.32 -11.41 8.39
C SER A 64 4.99 -12.14 8.39
N VAL A 65 4.45 -12.52 7.23
CA VAL A 65 3.10 -13.07 7.11
C VAL A 65 3.07 -14.57 7.36
N VAL A 66 3.99 -15.32 6.73
CA VAL A 66 4.05 -16.79 6.84
C VAL A 66 4.27 -17.26 8.29
N PRO A 67 5.18 -16.69 9.09
CA PRO A 67 5.40 -17.16 10.46
C PRO A 67 4.17 -16.99 11.36
N GLU A 68 3.39 -15.93 11.17
CA GLU A 68 2.16 -15.72 11.95
C GLU A 68 1.05 -16.70 11.59
N GLY A 69 0.94 -17.08 10.30
CA GLY A 69 0.02 -18.12 9.87
C GLY A 69 0.34 -19.50 10.46
N ILE A 70 1.63 -19.83 10.57
CA ILE A 70 2.11 -21.09 11.18
C ILE A 70 1.92 -21.08 12.70
N ALA A 71 2.09 -19.92 13.34
CA ALA A 71 1.96 -19.75 14.79
C ALA A 71 0.50 -19.74 15.29
N ALA A 72 -0.50 -19.67 14.41
CA ALA A 72 -1.91 -19.70 14.76
C ALA A 72 -2.32 -21.07 15.33
N GLN A 73 -2.92 -21.07 16.51
CA GLN A 73 -3.40 -22.29 17.18
C GLN A 73 -4.90 -22.20 17.43
N LEU A 74 -5.56 -23.35 17.31
CA LEU A 74 -6.97 -23.50 17.62
C LEU A 74 -7.06 -24.09 19.03
N GLU A 75 -7.46 -23.28 20.00
CA GLU A 75 -7.66 -23.74 21.38
C GLU A 75 -9.14 -24.04 21.62
N LEU A 76 -9.41 -25.19 22.25
CA LEU A 76 -10.75 -25.56 22.69
C LEU A 76 -11.03 -24.84 24.02
N ILE A 77 -12.04 -23.96 24.05
CA ILE A 77 -12.34 -23.16 25.24
C ILE A 77 -13.40 -23.81 26.10
N GLN A 78 -14.45 -24.34 25.49
CA GLN A 78 -15.57 -24.87 26.24
C GLN A 78 -16.19 -26.05 25.50
N LYS A 79 -16.46 -27.09 26.28
CA LYS A 79 -17.14 -28.31 25.86
C LYS A 79 -18.44 -28.35 26.67
N ASP A 80 -19.51 -27.87 26.07
CA ASP A 80 -20.83 -27.94 26.69
C ASP A 80 -21.48 -29.27 26.29
N GLU A 81 -21.88 -30.04 27.29
CA GLU A 81 -22.61 -31.29 27.10
C GLU A 81 -24.05 -31.04 27.56
N ILE A 82 -24.96 -31.01 26.60
CA ILE A 82 -26.39 -30.86 26.84
C ILE A 82 -26.97 -32.28 26.79
N GLU A 83 -27.18 -32.87 27.96
CA GLU A 83 -27.89 -34.15 28.11
C GLU A 83 -29.41 -33.91 28.03
N GLY A 84 -30.02 -34.39 26.95
CA GLY A 84 -31.47 -34.52 26.83
C GLY A 84 -31.90 -35.97 27.01
N GLU A 85 -33.17 -36.21 27.35
CA GLU A 85 -33.71 -37.55 27.65
C GLU A 85 -33.55 -38.57 26.50
N GLN A 86 -33.33 -38.12 25.26
CA GLN A 86 -33.18 -38.96 24.07
C GLN A 86 -31.92 -38.67 23.23
N TYR A 87 -31.09 -37.68 23.59
CA TYR A 87 -29.83 -37.40 22.90
C TYR A 87 -28.86 -36.60 23.76
N ILE A 88 -27.57 -36.83 23.54
CA ILE A 88 -26.48 -36.03 24.11
C ILE A 88 -25.97 -35.11 23.01
N MET A 89 -26.07 -33.79 23.20
CA MET A 89 -25.51 -32.80 22.28
C MET A 89 -24.23 -32.21 22.87
N LEU A 90 -23.10 -32.47 22.23
CA LEU A 90 -21.80 -31.87 22.54
C LEU A 90 -21.58 -30.62 21.67
N ILE A 91 -21.49 -29.45 22.30
CA ILE A 91 -21.08 -28.20 21.65
C ILE A 91 -19.63 -27.91 22.01
N HIS A 92 -18.76 -27.95 21.01
CA HIS A 92 -17.36 -27.53 21.14
C HIS A 92 -17.20 -26.11 20.63
N THR A 93 -16.86 -25.17 21.53
CA THR A 93 -16.47 -23.81 21.15
C THR A 93 -14.96 -23.70 21.09
N TYR A 94 -14.46 -23.35 19.91
CA TYR A 94 -13.03 -23.15 19.63
C TYR A 94 -12.73 -21.66 19.54
N ARG A 95 -11.62 -21.23 20.12
CA ARG A 95 -11.07 -19.88 19.91
C ARG A 95 -9.80 -19.98 19.09
N CYS A 96 -9.76 -19.15 18.06
CA CYS A 96 -8.54 -18.94 17.28
C CYS A 96 -7.67 -17.96 18.06
N LEU A 97 -6.57 -18.46 18.61
CA LEU A 97 -5.61 -17.65 19.35
C LEU A 97 -4.30 -17.61 18.56
N SER A 98 -3.84 -16.39 18.30
CA SER A 98 -2.44 -16.17 18.00
C SER A 98 -1.72 -16.12 19.33
N ARG A 99 -0.68 -16.93 19.50
CA ARG A 99 0.20 -16.88 20.68
C ARG A 99 0.63 -15.42 20.83
N GLU A 100 0.13 -14.73 21.86
CA GLU A 100 0.33 -13.29 22.06
C GLU A 100 1.84 -13.01 22.13
N SER A 101 2.43 -12.75 20.97
CA SER A 101 3.62 -11.92 20.92
C SER A 101 3.13 -10.57 21.43
N THR A 102 3.47 -10.26 22.68
CA THR A 102 3.50 -8.89 23.17
C THR A 102 3.93 -8.02 22.01
N MET A 103 3.05 -7.13 21.52
CA MET A 103 3.35 -6.29 20.35
C MET A 103 4.59 -5.47 20.70
N GLY A 104 5.76 -6.00 20.32
CA GLY A 104 7.02 -5.39 20.64
C GLY A 104 7.05 -4.01 20.00
N VAL A 105 7.68 -3.05 20.67
CA VAL A 105 7.90 -1.70 20.13
C VAL A 105 8.51 -1.77 18.72
N THR A 106 9.37 -2.76 18.46
CA THR A 106 9.96 -3.05 17.15
C THR A 106 8.94 -3.42 16.09
N LYS A 107 7.90 -4.20 16.44
CA LYS A 107 6.84 -4.61 15.52
C LYS A 107 5.95 -3.43 15.14
N ILE A 108 5.55 -2.62 16.13
CA ILE A 108 4.78 -1.38 15.88
C ILE A 108 5.61 -0.41 15.02
N ALA A 109 6.89 -0.25 15.33
CA ALA A 109 7.78 0.60 14.56
C ALA A 109 7.87 0.15 13.09
N PHE A 110 8.00 -1.16 12.85
CA PHE A 110 8.13 -1.72 11.50
C PHE A 110 6.82 -1.70 10.70
N GLU A 111 5.69 -2.03 11.33
CA GLU A 111 4.40 -2.16 10.64
C GLU A 111 3.70 -0.82 10.42
N PHE A 112 3.93 0.15 11.31
CA PHE A 112 3.19 1.41 11.32
C PHE A 112 4.09 2.63 11.16
N VAL A 113 5.07 2.81 12.05
CA VAL A 113 5.85 4.06 12.13
C VAL A 113 6.75 4.24 10.90
N LEU A 114 7.47 3.19 10.50
CA LEU A 114 8.44 3.24 9.41
C LEU A 114 7.78 3.48 8.04
N PRO A 115 6.70 2.76 7.66
CA PRO A 115 5.97 3.07 6.43
C PRO A 115 5.37 4.48 6.44
N LEU A 116 4.83 4.95 7.57
CA LEU A 116 4.30 6.30 7.70
C LEU A 116 5.39 7.36 7.49
N LEU A 117 6.55 7.18 8.13
CA LEU A 117 7.70 8.07 7.99
C LEU A 117 8.21 8.11 6.55
N LEU A 118 8.32 6.95 5.89
CA LEU A 118 8.71 6.89 4.48
C LEU A 118 7.71 7.62 3.57
N CYS A 119 6.41 7.40 3.77
CA CYS A 119 5.37 8.09 3.00
C CYS A 119 5.40 9.61 3.20
N THR A 120 5.53 10.08 4.44
CA THR A 120 5.58 11.52 4.75
C THR A 120 6.83 12.18 4.18
N LEU A 121 8.00 11.54 4.29
CA LEU A 121 9.24 12.04 3.69
C LEU A 121 9.12 12.15 2.17
N MET A 122 8.60 11.11 1.50
CA MET A 122 8.38 11.14 0.06
C MET A 122 7.35 12.20 -0.35
N GLN A 123 6.29 12.38 0.44
CA GLN A 123 5.29 13.42 0.21
C GLN A 123 5.88 14.83 0.30
N ILE A 124 6.73 15.08 1.30
CA ILE A 124 7.46 16.36 1.45
C ILE A 124 8.39 16.55 0.25
N TRP A 125 9.17 15.54 -0.10
CA TRP A 125 10.10 15.61 -1.22
C TRP A 125 9.38 15.93 -2.55
N MET A 126 8.28 15.24 -2.86
CA MET A 126 7.46 15.53 -4.05
C MET A 126 6.92 16.96 -4.06
N ARG A 127 6.57 17.53 -2.90
CA ARG A 127 6.12 18.93 -2.78
C ARG A 127 7.23 19.95 -2.96
N VAL A 128 8.50 19.59 -2.68
CA VAL A 128 9.65 20.49 -2.84
C VAL A 128 10.09 20.57 -4.30
N VAL A 129 9.93 19.49 -5.08
CA VAL A 129 10.30 19.42 -6.52
C VAL A 129 9.25 20.13 -7.41
N LYS A 130 8.85 21.35 -7.02
CA LYS A 130 7.67 22.18 -7.44
C LYS A 130 7.45 22.51 -8.93
N ASN A 131 8.01 21.79 -9.89
CA ASN A 131 8.01 22.26 -11.29
C ASN A 131 6.88 21.73 -12.19
N LEU A 132 5.87 21.00 -11.68
CA LEU A 132 4.86 20.38 -12.56
C LEU A 132 3.42 20.59 -12.03
N ASN A 133 2.61 21.34 -12.79
CA ASN A 133 1.19 21.61 -12.51
C ASN A 133 0.32 20.35 -12.27
N PHE A 134 0.76 19.17 -12.73
CA PHE A 134 0.09 17.88 -12.54
C PHE A 134 0.32 17.24 -11.15
N GLN A 135 1.24 17.76 -10.33
CA GLN A 135 1.57 17.21 -9.01
C GLN A 135 0.44 17.36 -7.98
N SER A 136 -0.47 18.33 -8.14
CA SER A 136 -1.53 18.63 -7.16
C SER A 136 -2.50 17.45 -6.98
N VAL A 137 -2.98 16.87 -8.08
CA VAL A 137 -3.96 15.76 -8.04
C VAL A 137 -3.29 14.48 -7.54
N ILE A 138 -2.10 14.15 -8.06
CA ILE A 138 -1.33 12.97 -7.67
C ILE A 138 -0.97 13.02 -6.17
N SER A 139 -0.45 14.16 -5.70
CA SER A 139 -0.10 14.38 -4.29
C SER A 139 -1.34 14.30 -3.39
N ARG A 140 -2.48 14.86 -3.82
CA ARG A 140 -3.74 14.80 -3.05
C ARG A 140 -4.26 13.37 -2.95
N SER A 141 -4.26 12.60 -4.04
CA SER A 141 -4.71 11.20 -4.03
C SER A 141 -3.82 10.33 -3.15
N LEU A 142 -2.49 10.48 -3.25
CA LEU A 142 -1.54 9.78 -2.38
C LEU A 142 -1.73 10.11 -0.91
N LEU A 143 -1.90 11.39 -0.57
CA LEU A 143 -2.19 11.83 0.79
C LEU A 143 -3.51 11.26 1.30
N THR A 144 -4.53 11.20 0.45
CA THR A 144 -5.86 10.67 0.81
C THR A 144 -5.77 9.17 1.11
N ILE A 145 -5.05 8.39 0.29
CA ILE A 145 -4.78 6.96 0.53
C ILE A 145 -4.07 6.77 1.87
N LEU A 146 -3.03 7.59 2.13
CA LEU A 146 -2.28 7.56 3.37
C LEU A 146 -3.19 7.82 4.58
N LEU A 147 -3.97 8.91 4.54
CA LEU A 147 -4.85 9.28 5.64
C LEU A 147 -5.90 8.21 5.92
N ILE A 148 -6.59 7.69 4.89
CA ILE A 148 -7.60 6.65 5.07
C ILE A 148 -6.98 5.42 5.74
N HIS A 149 -5.85 4.93 5.22
CA HIS A 149 -5.23 3.73 5.77
C HIS A 149 -4.79 3.91 7.23
N PHE A 150 -4.02 4.95 7.53
CA PHE A 150 -3.45 5.14 8.86
C PHE A 150 -4.50 5.52 9.92
N VAL A 151 -5.52 6.31 9.56
CA VAL A 151 -6.64 6.61 10.47
C VAL A 151 -7.45 5.35 10.77
N CYS A 152 -7.71 4.52 9.76
CA CYS A 152 -8.43 3.26 9.98
C CYS A 152 -7.63 2.25 10.81
N TYR A 153 -6.30 2.26 10.71
CA TYR A 153 -5.46 1.30 11.43
C TYR A 153 -4.99 1.80 12.80
N ILE A 154 -5.16 3.08 13.16
CA ILE A 154 -4.63 3.65 14.40
C ILE A 154 -5.10 2.90 15.65
N LEU A 155 -6.39 2.55 15.72
CA LEU A 155 -6.99 1.84 16.85
C LEU A 155 -6.39 0.44 17.05
N HIS A 156 -5.82 -0.15 15.99
CA HIS A 156 -5.21 -1.47 16.09
C HIS A 156 -3.90 -1.45 16.89
N TYR A 157 -3.16 -0.34 16.84
CA TYR A 157 -1.83 -0.17 17.43
C TYR A 157 -1.84 0.49 18.81
N ILE A 158 -3.01 0.89 19.33
CA ILE A 158 -3.11 1.49 20.66
C ILE A 158 -2.79 0.42 21.73
N PRO A 159 -1.86 0.72 22.66
CA PRO A 159 -1.47 -0.21 23.71
C PRO A 159 -2.64 -0.54 24.63
N VAL A 160 -2.57 -1.70 25.29
CA VAL A 160 -3.64 -2.21 26.18
C VAL A 160 -4.03 -1.19 27.27
N ALA A 161 -3.07 -0.43 27.82
CA ALA A 161 -3.37 0.61 28.81
C ALA A 161 -4.23 1.79 28.26
N GLY A 162 -4.12 2.12 26.97
CA GLY A 162 -5.00 3.09 26.32
C GLY A 162 -6.30 2.48 25.78
N ARG A 163 -6.40 1.15 25.77
CA ARG A 163 -7.52 0.38 25.23
C ARG A 163 -8.72 0.43 26.16
N ASP A 164 -8.51 0.27 27.46
CA ASP A 164 -9.59 0.25 28.45
C ASP A 164 -10.31 1.61 28.52
N PHE A 165 -9.57 2.70 28.32
CA PHE A 165 -10.12 4.05 28.22
C PHE A 165 -10.91 4.29 26.91
N LEU A 166 -10.48 3.73 25.79
CA LEU A 166 -11.21 3.85 24.52
C LEU A 166 -12.44 2.94 24.46
N GLN A 167 -12.35 1.75 25.06
CA GLN A 167 -13.47 0.83 25.19
C GLN A 167 -14.54 1.36 26.15
N SER A 168 -14.18 2.13 27.19
CA SER A 168 -15.19 2.77 28.05
C SER A 168 -15.96 3.89 27.36
N LEU A 169 -15.39 4.50 26.30
CA LEU A 169 -16.07 5.51 25.48
C LEU A 169 -16.94 4.95 24.35
N MET A 170 -16.77 3.67 23.98
CA MET A 170 -17.46 3.07 22.83
C MET A 170 -18.42 1.95 23.24
N PRO A 171 -19.56 1.80 22.55
CA PRO A 171 -20.50 0.73 22.82
C PRO A 171 -19.85 -0.64 22.57
N SER A 172 -20.03 -1.57 23.52
CA SER A 172 -19.42 -2.91 23.55
C SER A 172 -19.75 -3.79 22.34
N GLU A 173 -20.79 -3.45 21.58
CA GLU A 173 -21.26 -4.23 20.43
C GLU A 173 -20.51 -3.93 19.12
N LEU A 174 -19.85 -2.77 19.01
CA LEU A 174 -19.10 -2.41 17.82
C LEU A 174 -17.61 -2.73 17.99
N ASN A 175 -17.18 -3.88 17.45
CA ASN A 175 -15.76 -4.21 17.28
C ASN A 175 -15.12 -3.35 16.17
N LEU A 176 -15.07 -2.03 16.37
CA LEU A 176 -14.50 -1.03 15.46
C LEU A 176 -13.05 -1.36 15.06
N ARG A 177 -12.31 -2.05 15.93
CA ARG A 177 -10.96 -2.55 15.65
C ARG A 177 -10.89 -3.52 14.47
N GLN A 178 -11.96 -4.28 14.21
CA GLN A 178 -12.06 -5.19 13.05
C GLN A 178 -12.73 -4.51 11.86
N ILE A 179 -13.70 -3.62 12.11
CA ILE A 179 -14.48 -2.96 11.06
C ILE A 179 -13.66 -1.87 10.34
N LEU A 180 -12.88 -1.04 11.07
CA LEU A 180 -12.11 0.04 10.44
C LEU A 180 -11.09 -0.46 9.41
N PRO A 181 -10.28 -1.51 9.68
CA PRO A 181 -9.38 -2.09 8.68
C PRO A 181 -10.10 -2.56 7.41
N PHE A 182 -11.30 -3.12 7.56
CA PHE A 182 -12.13 -3.54 6.43
C PHE A 182 -12.63 -2.33 5.63
N LEU A 183 -13.09 -1.28 6.32
CA LEU A 183 -13.54 -0.04 5.71
C LEU A 183 -12.40 0.63 4.92
N ALA A 184 -11.17 0.62 5.45
CA ALA A 184 -9.99 1.18 4.79
C ALA A 184 -9.83 0.62 3.37
N SER A 185 -9.86 -0.71 3.23
CA SER A 185 -9.69 -1.38 1.94
C SER A 185 -10.78 -0.99 0.95
N THR A 186 -12.02 -0.83 1.40
CA THR A 186 -13.14 -0.42 0.53
C THR A 186 -13.03 1.03 0.09
N VAL A 187 -12.65 1.95 0.98
CA VAL A 187 -12.62 3.39 0.71
C VAL A 187 -11.37 3.79 -0.08
N VAL A 188 -10.25 3.07 0.07
CA VAL A 188 -8.99 3.33 -0.66
C VAL A 188 -9.14 3.13 -2.17
N TRP A 189 -10.10 2.33 -2.63
CA TRP A 189 -10.28 2.04 -4.06
C TRP A 189 -10.51 3.31 -4.91
N TYR A 190 -11.31 4.24 -4.38
CA TYR A 190 -11.64 5.47 -5.08
C TYR A 190 -10.43 6.38 -5.33
N PRO A 191 -9.66 6.84 -4.33
CA PRO A 191 -8.48 7.66 -4.57
C PRO A 191 -7.38 6.89 -5.33
N LEU A 192 -7.31 5.56 -5.21
CA LEU A 192 -6.38 4.74 -6.00
C LEU A 192 -6.73 4.78 -7.49
N SER A 193 -8.01 4.71 -7.85
CA SER A 193 -8.47 4.85 -9.23
C SER A 193 -8.21 6.24 -9.81
N GLN A 194 -8.35 7.30 -8.99
CA GLN A 194 -8.00 8.65 -9.41
C GLN A 194 -6.50 8.82 -9.62
N LEU A 195 -5.70 8.23 -8.73
CA LEU A 195 -4.24 8.23 -8.84
C LEU A 195 -3.78 7.52 -10.11
N SER A 196 -4.32 6.33 -10.41
CA SER A 196 -3.95 5.58 -11.62
C SER A 196 -4.28 6.36 -12.89
N ALA A 197 -5.45 7.00 -12.94
CA ALA A 197 -5.84 7.86 -14.06
C ALA A 197 -4.91 9.09 -14.19
N ALA A 198 -4.56 9.73 -13.07
CA ALA A 198 -3.68 10.90 -13.06
C ALA A 198 -2.24 10.54 -13.49
N LEU A 199 -1.72 9.41 -13.03
CA LEU A 199 -0.41 8.89 -13.46
C LEU A 199 -0.41 8.57 -14.95
N CYS A 200 -1.45 7.89 -15.46
CA CYS A 200 -1.57 7.56 -16.88
C CYS A 200 -1.55 8.81 -17.76
N ARG A 201 -2.33 9.86 -17.40
CA ARG A 201 -2.31 11.15 -18.10
C ARG A 201 -0.94 11.82 -18.03
N SER A 202 -0.31 11.84 -16.85
CA SER A 202 1.02 12.41 -16.69
C SER A 202 2.08 11.69 -17.54
N THR A 203 2.02 10.36 -17.64
CA THR A 203 2.90 9.60 -18.53
C THR A 203 2.62 9.90 -20.00
N LEU A 204 1.35 10.01 -20.40
CA LEU A 204 0.96 10.34 -21.78
C LEU A 204 1.45 11.74 -22.18
N ASP A 205 1.26 12.74 -21.32
CA ASP A 205 1.70 14.11 -21.58
C ASP A 205 3.23 14.19 -21.70
N LYS A 206 3.97 13.46 -20.85
CA LYS A 206 5.43 13.32 -20.99
C LYS A 206 5.81 12.72 -22.34
N THR A 207 5.11 11.68 -22.81
CA THR A 207 5.41 11.07 -24.13
C THR A 207 5.12 11.99 -25.31
N ASN A 208 4.07 12.81 -25.21
CA ASN A 208 3.75 13.78 -26.27
C ASN A 208 4.76 14.93 -26.30
N GLY A 209 5.20 15.40 -25.13
CA GLY A 209 6.25 16.42 -25.00
C GLY A 209 7.60 15.97 -25.58
N ASP A 210 8.05 14.76 -25.24
CA ASP A 210 9.30 14.19 -25.77
C ASP A 210 9.23 14.05 -27.30
N ARG A 211 8.09 13.59 -27.83
CA ARG A 211 7.90 13.41 -29.28
C ARG A 211 7.94 14.75 -30.04
N LEU A 212 7.37 15.81 -29.46
CA LEU A 212 7.43 17.17 -29.99
C LEU A 212 8.86 17.72 -29.96
N HIS A 213 9.62 17.48 -28.89
CA HIS A 213 11.02 17.90 -28.78
C HIS A 213 11.93 17.20 -29.81
N VAL A 214 11.75 15.89 -30.01
CA VAL A 214 12.50 15.12 -31.03
C VAL A 214 12.13 15.59 -32.45
N CYS A 215 10.85 15.87 -32.72
CA CYS A 215 10.43 16.44 -34.00
C CYS A 215 10.98 17.85 -34.24
N ALA A 216 11.07 18.69 -33.20
CA ALA A 216 11.63 20.03 -33.31
C ALA A 216 13.13 20.00 -33.64
N ILE A 217 13.90 19.13 -32.96
CA ILE A 217 15.34 18.97 -33.19
C ILE A 217 15.63 18.33 -34.56
N GLY A 218 14.78 17.40 -35.02
CA GLY A 218 14.87 16.81 -36.36
C GLY A 218 14.59 17.81 -37.48
N ARG A 219 13.63 18.73 -37.28
CA ARG A 219 13.33 19.78 -38.27
C ARG A 219 14.40 20.84 -38.38
N THR A 220 15.06 21.22 -37.29
CA THR A 220 16.16 22.20 -37.34
C THR A 220 17.38 21.65 -38.08
N THR A 221 17.69 20.36 -37.91
CA THR A 221 18.83 19.74 -38.58
C THR A 221 18.61 19.51 -40.08
N GLU A 222 17.37 19.26 -40.53
CA GLU A 222 17.05 19.23 -41.96
C GLU A 222 17.03 20.62 -42.60
N LEU A 223 16.62 21.67 -41.88
CA LEU A 223 16.64 23.06 -42.38
C LEU A 223 18.07 23.59 -42.51
N GLU A 224 18.96 23.28 -41.57
CA GLU A 224 20.39 23.64 -41.65
C GLU A 224 21.10 22.85 -42.76
N ARG A 225 20.74 21.58 -42.97
CA ARG A 225 21.34 20.76 -44.04
C ARG A 225 20.90 21.17 -45.44
N SER A 226 19.70 21.71 -45.60
CA SER A 226 19.20 22.24 -46.88
C SER A 226 19.74 23.63 -47.21
N GLN A 227 20.17 24.43 -46.22
CA GLN A 227 20.90 25.68 -46.47
C GLN A 227 22.37 25.47 -46.90
N LEU A 228 23.00 24.35 -46.52
CA LEU A 228 24.38 24.02 -46.89
C LEU A 228 24.53 23.41 -48.31
N MET A 229 23.45 22.95 -48.95
CA MET A 229 23.49 22.40 -50.31
C MET A 229 23.02 23.38 -51.40
N GLY A 230 22.72 24.64 -51.05
CA GLY A 230 22.15 25.64 -51.96
C GLY A 230 23.14 26.61 -52.60
N SER A 231 24.46 26.39 -52.56
CA SER A 231 25.44 27.33 -53.12
C SER A 231 26.56 26.64 -53.91
N GLU A 232 26.18 25.87 -54.92
CA GLU A 232 27.05 25.59 -56.07
C GLU A 232 26.22 25.78 -57.35
N VAL A 233 26.00 27.05 -57.72
CA VAL A 233 25.62 27.40 -59.09
C VAL A 233 26.82 28.08 -59.74
N VAL A 234 27.56 27.22 -60.43
CA VAL A 234 28.32 27.41 -61.68
C VAL A 234 28.38 28.86 -62.21
N LEU A 235 29.60 29.35 -62.39
CA LEU A 235 29.94 30.39 -63.36
C LEU A 235 31.18 29.94 -64.13
#